data_AF-A0A1M5QWF7-F1
#
_entry.id   AF-A0A1M5QWF7-F1
#
_cell.length_a   1.000
_cell.length_b   1.000
_cell.length_c   1.000
_cell.angle_alpha   90.00
_cell.angle_beta   90.00
_cell.angle_gamma   90.00
#
_symmetry.space_group_name_H-M   'P 1'
#
loop_
_entity.id
_entity.type
_entity.pdbx_description
1 polymer ?
#
loop_
_entity_poly.entity_id
_entity_poly.type
_entity_poly.pdbx_seq_one_letter_code
_entity_poly.pdbx_strand_id
1 'polypeptide(L)'
;MKALTLTITLKQLLDMIKNLKSIKDFKREKYLEQISSILNQYENLDIPTNLSNIYDSLCKKGKDLVREIKENKNSKENSDKIEAYIRYLKAAKADFQGNSNYINKYFRSFLFTAVLFLALSPQYFGFILPAVFFVPIFLGIRGVRNRSITGLYMSLSVIPVALMTSFIWIRYGIYVFSNYQEAISQVIQATGKSISVAKTLVIVPPILAFILLTFAIIQGYRGYKSKDLFV
;
A
#
# COMPACT_ATOMS: atom_id res chain seq x y z
N MET A 1 -10.19 19.30 -20.80
CA MET A 1 -9.17 20.36 -20.99
C MET A 1 -7.86 19.70 -21.39
N LYS A 2 -7.13 20.23 -22.38
CA LYS A 2 -5.81 19.68 -22.77
C LYS A 2 -4.72 20.08 -21.77
N ALA A 3 -3.81 19.16 -21.47
CA ALA A 3 -2.74 19.33 -20.47
C ALA A 3 -1.53 20.19 -20.91
N LEU A 4 -1.75 21.25 -21.71
CA LEU A 4 -0.68 22.02 -22.38
C LEU A 4 0.33 22.67 -21.42
N THR A 5 -0.13 23.26 -20.32
CA THR A 5 0.75 23.93 -19.35
C THR A 5 1.64 22.93 -18.62
N LEU A 6 1.08 21.76 -18.30
CA LEU A 6 1.80 20.69 -17.64
C LEU A 6 2.87 20.09 -18.56
N THR A 7 2.55 19.82 -19.83
CA THR A 7 3.52 19.26 -20.78
C THR A 7 4.71 20.19 -21.01
N ILE A 8 4.49 21.50 -21.07
CA ILE A 8 5.58 22.50 -21.11
C ILE A 8 6.45 22.41 -19.86
N THR A 9 5.83 22.36 -18.67
CA THR A 9 6.54 22.29 -17.38
C THR A 9 7.38 21.00 -17.28
N LEU A 10 6.85 19.87 -17.76
CA LEU A 10 7.56 18.59 -17.78
C LEU A 10 8.75 18.59 -18.76
N LYS A 11 8.61 19.22 -19.93
CA LYS A 11 9.71 19.40 -20.89
C LYS A 11 10.85 20.22 -20.28
N GLN A 12 10.51 21.33 -19.62
CA GLN A 12 11.50 22.13 -18.88
C GLN A 12 12.20 21.34 -17.75
N LEU A 13 11.45 20.51 -17.02
CA LEU A 13 12.00 19.67 -15.95
C LEU A 13 12.97 18.62 -16.50
N LEU A 14 12.66 17.98 -17.65
CA LEU A 14 13.55 17.03 -18.31
C LEU A 14 14.90 17.66 -18.67
N ASP A 15 14.89 18.84 -19.29
CA ASP A 15 16.13 19.50 -19.71
C ASP A 15 17.01 19.94 -18.53
N MET A 16 16.39 20.33 -17.42
CA MET A 16 17.15 20.60 -16.19
C MET A 16 17.74 19.33 -15.58
N ILE A 17 16.96 18.24 -15.50
CA ILE A 17 17.44 16.98 -14.90
C ILE A 17 18.62 16.42 -15.70
N LYS A 18 18.62 16.51 -17.04
CA LYS A 18 19.76 16.14 -17.88
C LYS A 18 21.05 16.82 -17.42
N ASN A 19 20.98 18.12 -17.17
CA ASN A 19 22.11 18.96 -16.80
C ASN A 19 22.45 18.92 -15.30
N LEU A 20 21.69 18.20 -14.47
CA LEU A 20 21.85 18.19 -13.02
C LEU A 20 23.00 17.28 -12.56
N LYS A 21 24.23 17.81 -12.59
CA LYS A 21 25.44 17.09 -12.13
C LYS A 21 25.41 16.67 -10.66
N SER A 22 24.54 17.27 -9.85
CA SER A 22 24.42 16.95 -8.43
C SER A 22 23.84 15.55 -8.19
N ILE A 23 23.04 14.98 -9.10
CA ILE A 23 22.41 13.65 -8.92
C ILE A 23 23.25 12.57 -9.63
N LYS A 24 23.41 11.41 -8.98
CA LYS A 24 24.08 10.22 -9.57
C LYS A 24 23.44 9.82 -10.89
N ASP A 25 24.26 9.45 -11.89
CA ASP A 25 23.79 9.23 -13.27
C ASP A 25 22.68 8.18 -13.37
N PHE A 26 22.83 7.03 -12.69
CA PHE A 26 21.78 6.00 -12.64
C PHE A 26 20.41 6.53 -12.16
N LYS A 27 20.39 7.40 -11.13
CA LYS A 27 19.13 8.00 -10.65
C LYS A 27 18.57 8.99 -11.66
N ARG A 28 19.45 9.75 -12.31
CA ARG A 28 19.09 10.76 -13.31
C ARG A 28 18.44 10.11 -14.53
N GLU A 29 19.04 9.05 -15.06
CA GLU A 29 18.46 8.24 -16.16
C GLU A 29 17.07 7.74 -15.79
N LYS A 30 16.92 7.13 -14.61
CA LYS A 30 15.63 6.67 -14.08
C LYS A 30 14.58 7.80 -14.01
N TYR A 31 14.95 9.02 -13.62
CA TYR A 31 14.02 10.15 -13.58
C TYR A 31 13.64 10.65 -14.98
N LEU A 32 14.61 10.71 -15.89
CA LEU A 32 14.37 11.09 -17.28
C LEU A 32 13.40 10.13 -17.97
N GLU A 33 13.60 8.82 -17.80
CA GLU A 33 12.69 7.79 -18.31
C GLU A 33 11.27 7.94 -17.75
N GLN A 34 11.14 8.10 -16.43
CA GLN A 34 9.83 8.22 -15.79
C GLN A 34 9.09 9.48 -16.21
N ILE A 35 9.77 10.63 -16.24
CA ILE A 35 9.14 11.90 -16.62
C ILE A 35 8.80 11.90 -18.11
N SER A 36 9.65 11.33 -18.97
CA SER A 36 9.37 11.16 -20.40
C SER A 36 8.16 10.26 -20.64
N SER A 37 8.09 9.12 -19.96
CA SER A 37 6.93 8.23 -20.02
C SER A 37 5.64 8.92 -19.58
N ILE A 38 5.70 9.71 -18.49
CA ILE A 38 4.56 10.48 -18.00
C ILE A 38 4.16 11.56 -19.00
N LEU A 39 5.12 12.31 -19.55
CA LEU A 39 4.87 13.35 -20.55
C LEU A 39 4.04 12.81 -21.72
N ASN A 40 4.48 11.69 -22.31
CA ASN A 40 3.78 11.04 -23.43
C ASN A 40 2.35 10.61 -23.06
N GLN A 41 2.13 10.20 -21.81
CA GLN A 41 0.80 9.83 -21.31
C GLN A 41 -0.10 11.04 -21.13
N TYR A 42 0.44 12.21 -20.79
CA TYR A 42 -0.32 13.45 -20.59
C TYR A 42 -0.58 14.22 -21.89
N GLU A 43 0.26 14.08 -22.92
CA GLU A 43 0.07 14.76 -24.22
C GLU A 43 -1.27 14.39 -24.88
N ASN A 44 -1.77 13.17 -24.63
CA ASN A 44 -3.04 12.66 -25.19
C ASN A 44 -4.16 12.55 -24.14
N LEU A 45 -3.96 13.11 -22.93
CA LEU A 45 -4.92 12.99 -21.84
C LEU A 45 -5.87 14.18 -21.80
N ASP A 46 -7.16 13.89 -21.88
CA ASP A 46 -8.20 14.88 -21.59
C ASP A 46 -8.47 14.96 -20.10
N ILE A 47 -8.25 16.16 -19.55
CA ILE A 47 -8.46 16.43 -18.12
C ILE A 47 -9.93 16.75 -17.89
N PRO A 48 -10.63 15.99 -17.02
CA PRO A 48 -12.00 16.29 -16.62
C PRO A 48 -12.11 17.66 -15.95
N THR A 49 -13.11 18.46 -16.35
CA THR A 49 -13.28 19.83 -15.85
C THR A 49 -13.48 19.90 -14.32
N ASN A 50 -14.10 18.88 -13.73
CA ASN A 50 -14.29 18.77 -12.28
C ASN A 50 -12.99 18.53 -11.50
N LEU A 51 -11.88 18.24 -12.18
CA LEU A 51 -10.56 18.01 -11.57
C LEU A 51 -9.56 19.12 -11.93
N SER A 52 -10.02 20.29 -12.42
CA SER A 52 -9.15 21.44 -12.75
C SER A 52 -8.26 21.86 -11.58
N ASN A 53 -8.80 21.88 -10.36
CA ASN A 53 -8.05 22.23 -9.16
C ASN A 53 -6.83 21.32 -8.92
N ILE A 54 -6.96 20.02 -9.23
CA ILE A 54 -5.86 19.05 -9.12
C ILE A 54 -4.80 19.36 -10.19
N TYR A 55 -5.24 19.65 -11.41
CA TYR A 55 -4.35 20.04 -12.51
C TYR A 55 -3.59 21.34 -12.21
N ASP A 56 -4.27 22.36 -11.69
CA ASP A 56 -3.65 23.65 -11.36
C ASP A 56 -2.62 23.50 -10.23
N SER A 57 -2.97 22.73 -9.19
CA SER A 57 -2.03 22.37 -8.12
C SER A 57 -0.81 21.61 -8.66
N LEU A 58 -1.00 20.71 -9.62
CA LEU A 58 0.08 19.94 -10.25
C LEU A 58 1.01 20.85 -11.05
N CYS A 59 0.45 21.77 -11.84
CA CYS A 59 1.23 22.78 -12.57
C CYS A 59 2.02 23.70 -11.63
N LYS A 60 1.38 24.15 -10.53
CA LYS A 60 2.05 24.98 -9.52
C LYS A 60 3.22 24.25 -8.88
N LYS A 61 3.01 23.02 -8.40
CA LYS A 61 4.07 22.17 -7.83
C LYS A 61 5.22 21.93 -8.81
N GLY A 62 4.93 21.74 -10.10
CA GLY A 62 5.96 21.61 -11.12
C GLY A 62 6.83 22.85 -11.29
N LYS A 63 6.20 24.03 -11.34
CA LYS A 63 6.92 25.32 -11.42
C LYS A 63 7.76 25.59 -10.16
N ASP A 64 7.20 25.30 -8.98
CA ASP A 64 7.90 25.44 -7.71
C ASP A 64 9.13 24.51 -7.65
N LEU A 65 8.98 23.26 -8.07
CA LEU A 65 10.09 22.30 -8.18
C LEU A 65 11.19 22.82 -9.11
N VAL A 66 10.81 23.37 -10.26
CA VAL A 66 11.76 23.92 -11.24
C VAL A 66 12.58 25.05 -10.63
N ARG A 67 11.96 25.94 -9.85
CA ARG A 67 12.64 27.02 -9.15
C ARG A 67 13.57 26.49 -8.06
N GLU A 68 13.06 25.60 -7.21
CA GLU A 68 13.83 25.06 -6.08
C GLU A 68 15.06 24.28 -6.52
N ILE A 69 14.98 23.51 -7.60
CA ILE A 69 16.13 22.78 -8.16
C ILE A 69 17.21 23.73 -8.69
N LYS A 70 16.83 24.90 -9.24
CA LYS A 70 17.79 25.91 -9.71
C LYS A 70 18.53 26.57 -8.55
N GLU A 71 17.84 26.80 -7.44
CA GLU A 71 18.37 27.49 -6.27
C GLU A 71 19.18 26.55 -5.35
N ASN A 72 18.83 25.26 -5.29
CA ASN A 72 19.38 24.32 -4.33
C ASN A 72 20.46 23.40 -4.94
N LYS A 73 21.67 23.40 -4.35
CA LYS A 73 22.80 22.54 -4.74
C LYS A 73 22.77 21.14 -4.09
N ASN A 74 21.86 20.88 -3.15
CA ASN A 74 21.78 19.61 -2.43
C ASN A 74 21.18 18.49 -3.29
N SER A 75 22.03 17.53 -3.67
CA SER A 75 21.68 16.34 -4.45
C SER A 75 20.53 15.51 -3.86
N LYS A 76 20.57 15.25 -2.54
CA LYS A 76 19.62 14.35 -1.89
C LYS A 76 18.23 14.99 -1.83
N GLU A 77 18.18 16.25 -1.42
CA GLU A 77 16.92 16.99 -1.34
C GLU A 77 16.26 17.15 -2.72
N ASN A 78 17.04 17.46 -3.75
CA ASN A 78 16.53 17.54 -5.13
C ASN A 78 16.00 16.17 -5.61
N SER A 79 16.70 15.08 -5.28
CA SER A 79 16.27 13.71 -5.59
C SER A 79 14.91 13.39 -4.94
N ASP A 80 14.74 13.69 -3.66
CA ASP A 80 13.51 13.41 -2.91
C ASP A 80 12.33 14.24 -3.43
N LYS A 81 12.56 15.51 -3.80
CA LYS A 81 11.55 16.39 -4.40
C LYS A 81 11.10 15.93 -5.79
N ILE A 82 12.03 15.50 -6.64
CA ILE A 82 11.72 14.93 -7.96
C ILE A 82 10.87 13.66 -7.81
N GLU A 83 11.25 12.76 -6.89
CA GLU A 83 10.48 11.54 -6.63
C GLU A 83 9.07 11.82 -6.11
N ALA A 84 8.94 12.80 -5.20
CA ALA A 84 7.63 13.25 -4.74
C ALA A 84 6.78 13.78 -5.88
N TYR A 85 7.34 14.63 -6.75
CA TYR A 85 6.61 15.17 -7.90
C TYR A 85 6.18 14.08 -8.90
N ILE A 86 7.03 13.09 -9.16
CA ILE A 86 6.67 11.92 -9.98
C ILE A 86 5.49 11.16 -9.37
N ARG A 87 5.43 11.00 -8.04
CA ARG A 87 4.27 10.37 -7.36
C ARG A 87 2.99 11.19 -7.56
N TYR A 88 3.05 12.52 -7.38
CA TYR A 88 1.91 13.40 -7.66
C TYR A 88 1.41 13.25 -9.11
N LEU A 89 2.32 13.22 -10.08
CA LEU A 89 1.97 13.07 -11.50
C LEU A 89 1.24 11.75 -11.79
N LYS A 90 1.73 10.64 -11.24
CA LYS A 90 1.12 9.31 -11.42
C LYS A 90 -0.25 9.20 -10.74
N ALA A 91 -0.36 9.70 -9.50
CA ALA A 91 -1.61 9.68 -8.75
C ALA A 91 -2.69 10.54 -9.44
N ALA A 92 -2.34 11.76 -9.88
CA ALA A 92 -3.25 12.65 -10.59
C ALA A 92 -3.71 12.05 -11.92
N LYS A 93 -2.82 11.39 -12.67
CA LYS A 93 -3.19 10.69 -13.91
C LYS A 93 -4.28 9.66 -13.66
N ALA A 94 -4.12 8.84 -12.62
CA ALA A 94 -5.10 7.82 -12.29
C ALA A 94 -6.46 8.44 -11.92
N ASP A 95 -6.46 9.61 -11.29
CA ASP A 95 -7.68 10.36 -10.98
C ASP A 95 -8.36 10.89 -12.25
N PHE A 96 -7.58 11.48 -13.17
CA PHE A 96 -8.08 11.94 -14.47
C PHE A 96 -8.68 10.81 -15.32
N GLN A 97 -8.16 9.59 -15.18
CA GLN A 97 -8.66 8.40 -15.89
C GLN A 97 -9.77 7.65 -15.14
N GLY A 98 -10.17 8.08 -13.93
CA GLY A 98 -11.18 7.38 -13.11
C GLY A 98 -10.72 6.05 -12.51
N ASN A 99 -9.41 5.76 -12.53
CA ASN A 99 -8.84 4.49 -12.06
C ASN A 99 -8.57 4.47 -10.54
N SER A 100 -8.87 5.55 -9.81
CA SER A 100 -8.67 5.70 -8.37
C SER A 100 -9.48 4.70 -7.52
N ASN A 101 -10.55 4.12 -8.08
CA ASN A 101 -11.37 3.09 -7.44
C ASN A 101 -10.60 1.82 -7.06
N TYR A 102 -9.41 1.59 -7.63
CA TYR A 102 -8.58 0.44 -7.26
C TYR A 102 -8.08 0.51 -5.80
N ILE A 103 -8.00 1.72 -5.21
CA ILE A 103 -7.63 1.92 -3.80
C ILE A 103 -8.66 1.28 -2.87
N ASN A 104 -9.95 1.35 -3.21
CA ASN A 104 -11.00 0.71 -2.41
C ASN A 104 -10.86 -0.81 -2.39
N LYS A 105 -10.43 -1.41 -3.51
CA LYS A 105 -10.15 -2.85 -3.56
C LYS A 105 -8.99 -3.22 -2.65
N TYR A 106 -7.94 -2.40 -2.63
CA TYR A 106 -6.80 -2.58 -1.73
C TYR A 106 -7.19 -2.40 -0.26
N PHE A 107 -7.90 -1.32 0.07
CA PHE A 107 -8.36 -1.00 1.42
C PHE A 107 -9.20 -2.13 2.02
N ARG A 108 -10.14 -2.69 1.25
CA ARG A 108 -10.95 -3.84 1.69
C ARG A 108 -10.09 -5.06 2.01
N SER A 109 -9.15 -5.43 1.13
CA SER A 109 -8.24 -6.56 1.41
C SER A 109 -7.41 -6.34 2.67
N PHE A 110 -6.87 -5.14 2.85
CA PHE A 110 -6.12 -4.78 4.06
C PHE A 110 -6.98 -4.88 5.32
N LEU A 111 -8.21 -4.36 5.30
CA LEU A 111 -9.11 -4.39 6.44
C LEU A 111 -9.43 -5.84 6.87
N PHE A 112 -9.75 -6.71 5.90
CA PHE A 112 -10.00 -8.12 6.20
C PHE A 112 -8.76 -8.83 6.75
N THR A 113 -7.58 -8.59 6.16
CA THR A 113 -6.32 -9.12 6.70
C THR A 113 -6.11 -8.67 8.15
N ALA A 114 -6.28 -7.39 8.45
CA ALA A 114 -6.07 -6.83 9.78
C ALA A 114 -7.03 -7.43 10.82
N VAL A 115 -8.34 -7.50 10.50
CA VAL A 115 -9.35 -8.07 11.40
C VAL A 115 -9.07 -9.54 11.70
N LEU A 116 -8.81 -10.33 10.67
CA LEU A 116 -8.52 -11.76 10.83
C LEU A 116 -7.21 -12.00 11.58
N PHE A 117 -6.17 -11.20 11.32
CA PHE A 117 -4.92 -11.25 12.07
C PHE A 117 -5.15 -10.93 13.56
N LEU A 118 -5.87 -9.85 13.89
CA LEU A 118 -6.17 -9.48 15.27
C LEU A 118 -6.99 -10.56 15.99
N ALA A 119 -7.90 -11.23 15.29
CA ALA A 119 -8.71 -12.31 15.84
C ALA A 119 -7.92 -13.60 16.09
N LEU A 120 -7.01 -13.97 15.17
CA LEU A 120 -6.34 -15.27 15.19
C LEU A 120 -4.98 -15.29 15.88
N SER A 121 -4.26 -14.16 15.93
CA SER A 121 -2.91 -14.10 16.49
C SER A 121 -2.79 -14.31 18.01
N PRO A 122 -3.76 -13.91 18.88
CA PRO A 122 -3.59 -14.01 20.32
C PRO A 122 -3.29 -15.42 20.84
N GLN A 123 -3.86 -16.45 20.20
CA GLN A 123 -3.74 -17.85 20.64
C GLN A 123 -2.29 -18.37 20.62
N TYR A 124 -1.48 -17.94 19.63
CA TYR A 124 -0.12 -18.43 19.44
C TYR A 124 0.96 -17.43 19.83
N PHE A 125 0.63 -16.14 19.82
CA PHE A 125 1.60 -15.06 20.05
C PHE A 125 1.31 -14.24 21.32
N GLY A 126 0.25 -14.60 22.05
CA GLY A 126 -0.27 -13.80 23.14
C GLY A 126 -0.88 -12.48 22.68
N PHE A 127 -1.40 -11.70 23.62
CA PHE A 127 -2.08 -10.43 23.32
C PHE A 127 -1.13 -9.29 22.95
N ILE A 128 0.17 -9.43 23.22
CA ILE A 128 1.17 -8.37 23.00
C ILE A 128 1.35 -8.08 21.50
N LEU A 129 1.50 -9.14 20.67
CA LEU A 129 1.72 -8.97 19.24
C LEU A 129 0.57 -8.20 18.54
N PRO A 130 -0.72 -8.62 18.66
CA PRO A 130 -1.82 -7.87 18.07
C PRO A 130 -1.95 -6.46 18.64
N ALA A 131 -1.65 -6.24 19.93
CA ALA A 131 -1.66 -4.91 20.53
C ALA A 131 -0.62 -3.97 19.91
N VAL A 132 0.62 -4.45 19.70
CA VAL A 132 1.68 -3.67 19.03
C VAL A 132 1.27 -3.34 17.58
N PHE A 133 0.65 -4.30 16.89
CA PHE A 133 0.20 -4.11 15.51
C PHE A 133 -1.07 -3.26 15.38
N PHE A 134 -1.76 -2.94 16.48
CA PHE A 134 -2.89 -2.04 16.46
C PHE A 134 -2.51 -0.64 15.93
N VAL A 135 -1.32 -0.13 16.29
CA VAL A 135 -0.81 1.16 15.83
C VAL A 135 -0.60 1.21 14.30
N PRO A 136 0.20 0.32 13.68
CA PRO A 136 0.36 0.33 12.23
C PRO A 136 -0.95 0.00 11.49
N ILE A 137 -1.86 -0.80 12.06
CA ILE A 137 -3.18 -1.03 11.47
C ILE A 137 -3.99 0.28 11.45
N PHE A 138 -4.07 0.99 12.57
CA PHE A 138 -4.82 2.24 12.68
C PHE A 138 -4.26 3.34 11.76
N LEU A 139 -2.94 3.52 11.77
CA LEU A 139 -2.26 4.47 10.88
C LEU A 139 -2.39 4.06 9.41
N GLY A 140 -2.35 2.76 9.12
CA GLY A 140 -2.60 2.20 7.79
C GLY A 140 -4.02 2.50 7.31
N ILE A 141 -5.04 2.35 8.14
CA ILE A 141 -6.44 2.65 7.78
C ILE A 141 -6.59 4.13 7.39
N ARG A 142 -6.13 5.03 8.27
CA ARG A 142 -6.20 6.47 8.04
C ARG A 142 -5.38 6.88 6.82
N GLY A 143 -4.16 6.36 6.71
CA GLY A 143 -3.26 6.69 5.63
C GLY A 143 -3.73 6.16 4.27
N VAL A 144 -4.30 4.94 4.21
CA VAL A 144 -4.82 4.40 2.95
C VAL A 144 -6.05 5.17 2.47
N ARG A 145 -6.95 5.55 3.38
CA ARG A 145 -8.10 6.40 3.05
C ARG A 145 -7.65 7.77 2.54
N ASN A 146 -6.57 8.32 3.10
CA ASN A 146 -5.99 9.60 2.67
C ASN A 146 -4.95 9.45 1.55
N ARG A 147 -4.75 8.24 1.00
CA ARG A 147 -3.76 7.94 -0.05
C ARG A 147 -2.32 8.32 0.30
N SER A 148 -1.94 8.26 1.57
CA SER A 148 -0.57 8.57 1.99
C SER A 148 0.39 7.40 1.80
N ILE A 149 1.61 7.68 1.35
CA ILE A 149 2.65 6.65 1.17
C ILE A 149 3.01 5.96 2.49
N THR A 150 3.06 6.71 3.59
CA THR A 150 3.28 6.15 4.93
C THR A 150 2.15 5.21 5.33
N GLY A 151 0.91 5.54 4.97
CA GLY A 151 -0.25 4.67 5.17
C GLY A 151 -0.11 3.34 4.42
N LEU A 152 0.32 3.40 3.16
CA LEU A 152 0.62 2.21 2.38
C LEU A 152 1.66 1.34 3.09
N TYR A 153 2.79 1.90 3.53
CA TYR A 153 3.83 1.11 4.22
C TYR A 153 3.34 0.51 5.55
N MET A 154 2.60 1.28 6.35
CA MET A 154 2.04 0.79 7.62
C MET A 154 1.04 -0.35 7.39
N SER A 155 0.22 -0.28 6.34
CA SER A 155 -0.70 -1.37 6.01
C SER A 155 0.01 -2.60 5.44
N LEU A 156 1.08 -2.44 4.66
CA LEU A 156 1.88 -3.54 4.14
C LEU A 156 2.66 -4.30 5.22
N SER A 157 3.02 -3.65 6.34
CA SER A 157 3.73 -4.32 7.44
C SER A 157 2.89 -5.40 8.14
N VAL A 158 1.57 -5.40 7.94
CA VAL A 158 0.65 -6.43 8.47
C VAL A 158 0.77 -7.75 7.69
N ILE A 159 1.22 -7.73 6.43
CA ILE A 159 1.26 -8.93 5.58
C ILE A 159 2.15 -10.03 6.18
N PRO A 160 3.42 -9.79 6.58
CA PRO A 160 4.26 -10.84 7.13
C PRO A 160 3.65 -11.54 8.35
N VAL A 161 3.09 -10.77 9.29
CA VAL A 161 2.48 -11.34 10.52
C VAL A 161 1.16 -12.06 10.24
N ALA A 162 0.39 -11.60 9.26
CA ALA A 162 -0.79 -12.28 8.78
C ALA A 162 -0.45 -13.63 8.12
N LEU A 163 0.59 -13.68 7.29
CA LEU A 163 1.08 -14.92 6.69
C LEU A 163 1.55 -15.91 7.76
N MET A 164 2.37 -15.44 8.71
CA MET A 164 2.86 -16.26 9.82
C MET A 164 1.70 -16.85 10.64
N THR A 165 0.73 -16.01 11.02
CA THR A 165 -0.48 -16.43 11.76
C THR A 165 -1.28 -17.46 10.98
N SER A 166 -1.43 -17.25 9.66
CA SER A 166 -2.15 -18.18 8.80
C SER A 166 -1.50 -19.55 8.74
N PHE A 167 -0.19 -19.61 8.52
CA PHE A 167 0.53 -20.89 8.41
C PHE A 167 0.49 -21.71 9.69
N ILE A 168 0.57 -21.07 10.86
CA ILE A 168 0.47 -21.78 12.15
C ILE A 168 -0.92 -22.42 12.30
N TRP A 169 -1.98 -21.66 12.06
CA TRP A 169 -3.35 -22.17 12.16
C TRP A 169 -3.67 -23.23 11.10
N ILE A 170 -3.15 -23.10 9.88
CA ILE A 170 -3.30 -24.11 8.83
C ILE A 170 -2.58 -25.40 9.23
N ARG A 171 -1.35 -25.30 9.76
CA ARG A 171 -0.62 -26.46 10.30
C ARG A 171 -1.39 -27.13 11.43
N TYR A 172 -1.98 -26.35 12.34
CA TYR A 172 -2.86 -26.88 13.37
C TYR A 172 -4.09 -27.57 12.77
N GLY A 173 -4.73 -26.99 11.75
CA GLY A 173 -5.82 -27.61 11.01
C GLY A 173 -5.46 -28.98 10.41
N ILE A 174 -4.25 -29.10 9.85
CA ILE A 174 -3.74 -30.39 9.33
C ILE A 174 -3.59 -31.41 10.46
N TYR A 175 -3.07 -31.00 11.63
CA TYR A 175 -2.99 -31.88 12.81
C TYR A 175 -4.37 -32.34 13.29
N VAL A 176 -5.34 -31.41 13.34
CA VAL A 176 -6.74 -31.68 13.75
C VAL A 176 -7.41 -32.69 12.83
N PHE A 177 -7.12 -32.66 11.52
CA PHE A 177 -7.70 -33.60 10.56
C PHE A 177 -7.38 -35.06 10.91
N SER A 178 -6.16 -35.32 11.38
CA SER A 178 -5.74 -36.68 11.76
C SER A 178 -6.01 -37.03 13.22
N ASN A 179 -6.11 -36.03 14.11
CA ASN A 179 -6.19 -36.23 15.57
C ASN A 179 -7.39 -35.50 16.20
N TYR A 180 -8.54 -35.55 15.53
CA TYR A 180 -9.71 -34.73 15.86
C TYR A 180 -10.19 -34.86 17.31
N GLN A 181 -10.32 -36.08 17.83
CA GLN A 181 -10.78 -36.33 19.20
C GLN A 181 -9.77 -35.85 20.24
N GLU A 182 -8.49 -36.03 19.97
CA GLU A 182 -7.41 -35.57 20.83
C GLU A 182 -7.39 -34.04 20.91
N ALA A 183 -7.50 -33.36 19.76
CA ALA A 183 -7.55 -31.90 19.69
C ALA A 183 -8.74 -31.31 20.47
N ILE A 184 -9.92 -31.95 20.41
CA ILE A 184 -11.09 -31.54 21.20
C ILE A 184 -10.81 -31.73 22.69
N SER A 185 -10.28 -32.89 23.09
CA SER A 185 -9.97 -33.20 24.48
C SER A 185 -8.99 -32.19 25.07
N GLN A 186 -7.93 -31.86 24.34
CA GLN A 186 -6.94 -30.86 24.75
C GLN A 186 -7.58 -29.48 24.97
N VAL A 187 -8.48 -29.03 24.08
CA VAL A 187 -9.19 -27.75 24.23
C VAL A 187 -10.15 -27.77 25.42
N ILE A 188 -10.86 -28.87 25.66
CA ILE A 188 -11.74 -29.02 26.84
C ILE A 188 -10.92 -28.90 28.12
N GLN A 189 -9.79 -29.63 28.20
CA GLN A 189 -8.91 -29.61 29.37
C GLN A 189 -8.29 -28.23 29.61
N ALA A 190 -7.86 -27.54 28.54
CA ALA A 190 -7.22 -26.23 28.65
C ALA A 190 -8.19 -25.09 28.97
N THR A 191 -9.44 -25.17 28.51
CA THR A 191 -10.40 -24.04 28.59
C THR A 191 -11.55 -24.27 29.57
N GLY A 192 -11.78 -25.52 30.00
CA GLY A 192 -12.94 -25.91 30.81
C GLY A 192 -14.29 -25.70 30.11
N LYS A 193 -14.31 -25.48 28.78
CA LYS A 193 -15.52 -25.19 28.01
C LYS A 193 -16.24 -26.48 27.60
N SER A 194 -17.52 -26.33 27.24
CA SER A 194 -18.32 -27.44 26.75
C SER A 194 -17.76 -28.03 25.45
N ILE A 195 -18.08 -29.29 25.19
CA ILE A 195 -17.66 -30.03 23.99
C ILE A 195 -18.05 -29.26 22.71
N SER A 196 -19.23 -28.63 22.69
CA SER A 196 -19.70 -27.85 21.54
C SER A 196 -18.79 -26.65 21.25
N VAL A 197 -18.44 -25.87 22.28
CA VAL A 197 -17.54 -24.73 22.14
C VAL A 197 -16.13 -25.18 21.75
N ALA A 198 -15.65 -26.28 22.33
CA ALA A 198 -14.35 -26.86 21.98
C ALA A 198 -14.30 -27.26 20.50
N LYS A 199 -15.33 -27.93 19.97
CA LYS A 199 -15.43 -28.27 18.54
C LYS A 199 -15.34 -27.03 17.65
N THR A 200 -16.04 -25.95 18.01
CA THR A 200 -16.00 -24.69 17.26
C THR A 200 -14.59 -24.07 17.27
N LEU A 201 -13.93 -24.03 18.43
CA LEU A 201 -12.58 -23.48 18.58
C LEU A 201 -11.51 -24.31 17.85
N VAL A 202 -11.76 -25.61 17.65
CA VAL A 202 -10.88 -26.50 16.90
C VAL A 202 -11.06 -26.33 15.38
N ILE A 203 -12.30 -26.18 14.90
CA ILE A 203 -12.62 -26.20 13.47
C ILE A 203 -12.56 -24.81 12.81
N VAL A 204 -13.11 -23.79 13.47
CA VAL A 204 -13.31 -22.47 12.83
C VAL A 204 -11.99 -21.74 12.55
N PRO A 205 -11.02 -21.67 13.49
CA PRO A 205 -9.81 -20.88 13.27
C PRO A 205 -8.94 -21.37 12.09
N PRO A 206 -8.74 -22.68 11.83
CA PRO A 206 -8.08 -23.14 10.60
C PRO A 206 -8.75 -22.67 9.30
N ILE A 207 -10.08 -22.64 9.25
CA ILE A 207 -10.83 -22.14 8.08
C ILE A 207 -10.59 -20.64 7.91
N LEU A 208 -10.71 -19.87 9.00
CA LEU A 208 -10.42 -18.43 8.99
C LEU A 208 -8.97 -18.13 8.61
N ALA A 209 -8.02 -19.00 8.97
CA ALA A 209 -6.62 -18.86 8.61
C ALA A 209 -6.37 -19.06 7.11
N PHE A 210 -7.10 -19.96 6.45
CA PHE A 210 -7.05 -20.07 4.99
C PHE A 210 -7.60 -18.81 4.29
N ILE A 211 -8.67 -18.23 4.85
CA ILE A 211 -9.22 -16.95 4.39
C ILE A 211 -8.20 -15.81 4.63
N LEU A 212 -7.55 -15.77 5.80
CA LEU A 212 -6.50 -14.80 6.12
C LEU A 212 -5.33 -14.90 5.14
N LEU A 213 -4.85 -16.10 4.83
CA LEU A 213 -3.78 -16.33 3.86
C LEU A 213 -4.15 -15.75 2.49
N THR A 214 -5.37 -16.04 2.04
CA THR A 214 -5.89 -15.54 0.76
C THR A 214 -5.92 -14.01 0.74
N PHE A 215 -6.46 -13.37 1.79
CA PHE A 215 -6.50 -11.92 1.89
C PHE A 215 -5.11 -11.28 2.01
N ALA A 216 -4.17 -11.90 2.72
CA ALA A 216 -2.80 -11.41 2.83
C ALA A 216 -2.09 -11.38 1.45
N ILE A 217 -2.25 -12.45 0.66
CA ILE A 217 -1.72 -12.53 -0.71
C ILE A 217 -2.39 -11.47 -1.61
N ILE A 218 -3.73 -11.39 -1.57
CA ILE A 218 -4.50 -10.42 -2.35
C ILE A 218 -4.11 -8.98 -1.96
N GLN A 219 -3.92 -8.71 -0.66
CA GLN A 219 -3.48 -7.41 -0.17
C GLN A 219 -2.10 -7.06 -0.72
N GLY A 220 -1.14 -7.99 -0.70
CA GLY A 220 0.19 -7.77 -1.27
C GLY A 220 0.13 -7.44 -2.75
N TYR A 221 -0.60 -8.25 -3.53
CA TYR A 221 -0.79 -8.01 -4.95
C TYR A 221 -1.46 -6.66 -5.24
N ARG A 222 -2.57 -6.36 -4.55
CA ARG A 222 -3.30 -5.11 -4.74
C ARG A 222 -2.47 -3.91 -4.31
N GLY A 223 -1.74 -4.02 -3.20
CA GLY A 223 -0.86 -2.97 -2.67
C GLY A 223 0.25 -2.61 -3.66
N TYR A 224 0.90 -3.63 -4.24
CA TYR A 224 1.88 -3.42 -5.30
C TYR A 224 1.26 -2.72 -6.52
N LYS A 225 0.10 -3.18 -6.98
CA LYS A 225 -0.58 -2.60 -8.15
C LYS A 225 -1.14 -1.19 -7.90
N SER A 226 -1.48 -0.85 -6.66
CA SER A 226 -1.99 0.47 -6.29
C SER A 226 -0.91 1.46 -5.84
N LYS A 227 0.37 1.06 -5.73
CA LYS A 227 1.42 1.88 -5.10
C LYS A 227 1.54 3.29 -5.69
N ASP A 228 1.37 3.42 -7.00
CA ASP A 228 1.49 4.70 -7.72
C ASP A 228 0.27 5.62 -7.51
N LEU A 229 -0.76 5.15 -6.80
CA LEU A 229 -1.94 5.92 -6.41
C LEU A 229 -1.76 6.63 -5.06
N PHE A 230 -0.67 6.36 -4.34
CA PHE A 230 -0.34 6.94 -3.04
C PHE A 230 0.72 8.01 -3.18
N VAL A 231 0.63 9.05 -2.34
CA VAL A 231 1.46 10.25 -2.41
C VAL A 231 2.10 10.55 -1.07
#